data_AF-A0A2V9VXF0-F1
#
_entry.id   AF-A0A2V9VXF0-F1
#
_cell.length_a   1.000
_cell.length_b   1.000
_cell.length_c   1.000
_cell.angle_alpha   90.00
_cell.angle_beta   90.00
_cell.angle_gamma   90.00
#
_symmetry.space_group_name_H-M   'P 1'
#
loop_
_entity.id
_entity.type
_entity.pdbx_description
1 polymer ?
#
loop_
_entity_poly.entity_id
_entity_poly.type
_entity_poly.pdbx_seq_one_letter_code
_entity_poly.pdbx_strand_id
1 'polypeptide(L)'
;MLLTRKTPRHSGRKAKKWSQNRSNSLDRSDEEGVQLRLRLKEQECNIPIIFITALGDARMRIRAMREGAVEFLAKPFDHHLLLKRVRAALEM
;
A
#
# COMPACT_ATOMS: atom_id res chain seq x y z
N MET A 1 -14.83 -42.02 29.97
CA MET A 1 -15.36 -43.07 29.08
C MET A 1 -16.70 -42.58 28.52
N LEU A 2 -16.78 -42.47 27.19
CA LEU A 2 -17.98 -42.42 26.33
C LEU A 2 -18.92 -41.18 26.31
N LEU A 3 -18.74 -40.45 25.21
CA LEU A 3 -19.68 -39.74 24.33
C LEU A 3 -21.10 -39.40 24.83
N THR A 4 -21.42 -38.11 24.79
CA THR A 4 -22.75 -37.67 24.29
C THR A 4 -22.57 -36.70 23.12
N ARG A 5 -23.27 -37.01 22.02
CA ARG A 5 -23.25 -36.30 20.75
C ARG A 5 -23.87 -34.92 20.93
N LYS A 6 -23.13 -33.85 20.64
CA LYS A 6 -23.69 -32.49 20.55
C LYS A 6 -23.71 -32.09 19.08
N THR A 7 -24.87 -32.21 18.45
CA THR A 7 -25.17 -31.57 17.17
C THR A 7 -25.12 -30.04 17.36
N PRO A 8 -24.45 -29.27 16.49
CA PRO A 8 -24.59 -27.82 16.52
C PRO A 8 -25.81 -27.43 15.69
N ARG A 9 -26.92 -27.16 16.41
CA ARG A 9 -28.08 -26.42 15.89
C ARG A 9 -27.61 -25.00 15.59
N HIS A 10 -27.87 -24.52 14.38
CA HIS A 10 -27.49 -23.19 13.91
C HIS A 10 -28.01 -22.10 14.87
N SER A 11 -27.09 -21.40 15.53
CA SER A 11 -27.35 -20.05 16.01
C SER A 11 -26.03 -19.29 16.06
N GLY A 12 -26.07 -18.08 15.53
CA GLY A 12 -24.90 -17.25 15.30
C GLY A 12 -24.09 -17.02 16.57
N ARG A 13 -22.76 -17.05 16.41
CA ARG A 13 -21.74 -16.29 17.15
C ARG A 13 -20.36 -16.77 16.68
N LYS A 14 -20.01 -16.49 15.42
CA LYS A 14 -18.59 -16.34 15.04
C LYS A 14 -18.17 -14.87 15.22
N ALA A 15 -18.30 -14.37 16.45
CA ALA A 15 -17.90 -13.02 16.83
C ALA A 15 -16.69 -13.02 17.78
N LYS A 16 -15.86 -14.07 17.74
CA LYS A 16 -14.71 -14.18 18.66
C LYS A 16 -13.51 -14.87 18.00
N LYS A 17 -13.13 -14.45 16.79
CA LYS A 17 -11.81 -14.75 16.20
C LYS A 17 -11.42 -13.82 15.03
N TRP A 18 -11.61 -12.52 15.17
CA TRP A 18 -11.20 -11.53 14.15
C TRP A 18 -10.21 -10.47 14.67
N SER A 19 -9.73 -10.57 15.92
CA SER A 19 -8.86 -9.52 16.47
C SER A 19 -7.35 -9.74 16.28
N GLN A 20 -6.91 -10.87 15.73
CA GLN A 20 -5.46 -11.17 15.64
C GLN A 20 -4.84 -11.01 14.25
N ASN A 21 -5.58 -10.56 13.23
CA ASN A 21 -5.07 -10.56 11.84
C ASN A 21 -5.31 -9.25 11.06
N ARG A 22 -5.20 -8.09 11.72
CA ARG A 22 -5.31 -6.77 11.06
C ARG A 22 -3.98 -6.15 10.63
N SER A 23 -2.86 -6.86 10.77
CA SER A 23 -1.54 -6.30 10.43
C SER A 23 -1.01 -6.65 9.04
N ASN A 24 -1.77 -7.33 8.17
CA ASN A 24 -1.20 -7.89 6.93
C ASN A 24 -1.95 -7.53 5.63
N SER A 25 -2.78 -6.48 5.64
CA SER A 25 -3.62 -6.12 4.48
C SER A 25 -3.38 -4.71 3.92
N LEU A 26 -2.60 -3.85 4.59
CA LEU A 26 -2.34 -2.49 4.13
C LEU A 26 -0.97 -2.30 3.45
N ASP A 27 -0.05 -3.27 3.58
CA ASP A 27 1.34 -3.16 3.08
C ASP A 27 1.49 -3.58 1.60
N ARG A 28 0.59 -4.42 1.07
CA ARG A 28 0.79 -5.04 -0.25
C ARG A 28 0.84 -4.04 -1.40
N SER A 29 -0.03 -3.03 -1.38
CA SER A 29 -0.12 -2.04 -2.47
C SER A 29 1.12 -1.16 -2.56
N ASP A 30 1.74 -0.89 -1.41
CA ASP A 30 2.93 -0.05 -1.28
C ASP A 30 4.17 -0.81 -1.78
N GLU A 31 4.29 -2.09 -1.43
CA GLU A 31 5.34 -2.96 -1.99
C GLU A 31 5.19 -3.17 -3.49
N GLU A 32 3.98 -3.38 -4.00
CA GLU A 32 3.70 -3.54 -5.43
C GLU A 32 4.16 -2.32 -6.25
N GLY A 33 3.93 -1.10 -5.74
CA GLY A 33 4.36 0.13 -6.41
C GLY A 33 5.88 0.28 -6.50
N VAL A 34 6.61 -0.10 -5.44
CA VAL A 34 8.08 -0.08 -5.45
C VAL A 34 8.64 -1.13 -6.42
N GLN A 35 8.06 -2.33 -6.43
CA GLN A 35 8.47 -3.40 -7.35
C GLN A 35 8.23 -3.01 -8.82
N LEU A 36 7.13 -2.29 -9.11
CA LEU A 36 6.88 -1.75 -10.44
C LEU A 36 8.00 -0.80 -10.90
N ARG A 37 8.45 0.11 -10.03
CA ARG A 37 9.55 1.02 -10.36
C ARG A 37 10.83 0.25 -10.69
N LEU A 38 11.19 -0.73 -9.87
CA LEU A 38 12.38 -1.56 -10.10
C LEU A 38 12.33 -2.21 -11.48
N ARG A 39 11.20 -2.81 -11.87
CA ARG A 39 11.02 -3.41 -13.20
C ARG A 39 11.14 -2.40 -14.34
N LEU A 40 10.52 -1.21 -14.20
CA LEU A 40 10.64 -0.16 -15.21
C LEU A 40 12.09 0.34 -15.35
N LYS A 41 12.83 0.40 -14.25
CA LYS A 41 14.25 0.75 -14.24
C LYS A 41 15.10 -0.30 -14.96
N GLU A 42 14.82 -1.59 -14.75
CA GLU A 42 15.49 -2.70 -15.47
C GLU A 42 15.22 -2.66 -16.98
N GLN A 43 14.06 -2.14 -17.39
CA GLN A 43 13.69 -1.97 -18.80
C GLN A 43 14.18 -0.65 -19.41
N GLU A 44 15.05 0.10 -18.72
CA GLU A 44 15.54 1.42 -19.13
C GLU A 44 14.42 2.44 -19.44
N CYS A 45 13.22 2.19 -18.91
CA CYS A 45 12.08 3.07 -19.08
C CYS A 45 12.22 4.25 -18.12
N ASN A 46 12.69 5.39 -18.64
CA ASN A 46 12.95 6.59 -17.86
C ASN A 46 11.66 7.40 -17.62
N ILE A 47 10.65 6.75 -17.04
CA ILE A 47 9.35 7.36 -16.74
C ILE A 47 9.40 7.96 -15.32
N PRO A 48 9.06 9.24 -15.13
CA PRO A 48 8.98 9.84 -13.80
C PRO A 48 7.83 9.23 -12.99
N ILE A 49 8.10 8.80 -11.76
CA ILE A 49 7.10 8.19 -10.87
C ILE A 49 6.85 9.08 -9.65
N ILE A 50 5.56 9.34 -9.39
CA ILE A 50 5.07 10.00 -8.18
C ILE A 50 4.23 9.01 -7.39
N PHE A 51 4.62 8.74 -6.14
CA PHE A 51 3.86 7.86 -5.25
C PHE A 51 2.76 8.64 -4.54
N ILE A 52 1.57 8.04 -4.45
CA ILE A 52 0.42 8.60 -3.74
C ILE A 52 -0.15 7.54 -2.81
N THR A 53 -0.11 7.76 -1.50
CA THR A 53 -0.61 6.79 -0.50
C THR A 53 -1.61 7.41 0.47
N ALA A 54 -2.49 6.59 1.05
CA ALA A 54 -3.40 7.01 2.12
C ALA A 54 -2.77 6.95 3.52
N LEU A 55 -1.71 6.16 3.70
CA LEU A 55 -1.01 6.01 4.97
C LEU A 55 0.42 6.54 4.80
N GLY A 56 0.67 7.76 5.29
CA GLY A 56 1.97 8.42 5.16
C GLY A 56 3.07 7.82 6.05
N ASP A 57 3.49 6.57 5.81
CA ASP A 57 4.64 5.99 6.51
C ASP A 57 5.94 6.66 6.02
N ALA A 58 6.64 7.32 6.94
CA ALA A 58 7.91 7.97 6.70
C ALA A 58 8.98 7.01 6.12
N ARG A 59 8.96 5.73 6.52
CA ARG A 59 9.87 4.71 6.00
C ARG A 59 9.59 4.40 4.54
N MET A 60 8.32 4.30 4.17
CA MET A 60 7.92 4.09 2.78
C MET A 60 8.33 5.29 1.92
N ARG A 61 8.12 6.52 2.41
CA ARG A 61 8.57 7.73 1.73
C ARG A 61 10.07 7.67 1.45
N ILE A 62 10.88 7.39 2.47
CA ILE A 62 12.35 7.29 2.32
C ILE A 62 12.71 6.22 1.28
N ARG A 63 12.07 5.05 1.32
CA ARG A 63 12.31 3.97 0.36
C ARG A 63 11.97 4.42 -1.07
N ALA A 64 10.78 4.96 -1.31
CA ALA A 64 10.36 5.42 -2.64
C ALA A 64 11.33 6.45 -3.23
N MET A 65 11.78 7.42 -2.43
CA MET A 65 12.75 8.42 -2.89
C MET A 65 14.11 7.80 -3.22
N ARG A 66 14.58 6.83 -2.42
CA ARG A 66 15.84 6.11 -2.70
C ARG A 66 15.78 5.29 -4.00
N GLU A 67 14.59 4.79 -4.36
CA GLU A 67 14.36 4.06 -5.61
C GLU A 67 14.14 4.98 -6.83
N GLY A 68 14.35 6.30 -6.67
CA GLY A 68 14.26 7.27 -7.76
C GLY A 68 12.83 7.65 -8.13
N ALA A 69 11.93 7.67 -7.14
CA ALA A 69 10.69 8.43 -7.25
C ALA A 69 11.00 9.93 -7.33
N VAL A 70 10.21 10.65 -8.12
CA VAL A 70 10.31 12.11 -8.23
C VAL A 70 9.61 12.79 -7.05
N GLU A 71 8.53 12.20 -6.55
CA GLU A 71 7.78 12.74 -5.42
C GLU A 71 6.96 11.66 -4.69
N PHE A 72 6.63 11.93 -3.43
CA PHE A 72 5.76 11.13 -2.59
C PHE A 72 4.71 12.00 -1.90
N LEU A 73 3.43 11.75 -2.15
CA LEU A 73 2.30 12.48 -1.58
C LEU A 73 1.44 11.57 -0.69
N ALA A 74 1.17 12.02 0.53
CA ALA A 74 0.19 11.39 1.40
C ALA A 74 -1.17 12.04 1.20
N LYS A 75 -2.24 11.25 1.17
CA LYS A 75 -3.62 11.76 1.18
C LYS A 75 -4.00 12.24 2.58
N PRO A 76 -4.83 13.31 2.68
CA PRO A 76 -5.24 14.18 1.60
C PRO A 76 -4.10 15.12 1.16
N PHE A 77 -4.04 15.43 -0.14
CA PHE A 77 -3.10 16.39 -0.72
C PHE A 77 -3.84 17.43 -1.56
N ASP A 78 -3.21 18.57 -1.78
CA ASP A 78 -3.73 19.62 -2.65
C ASP A 78 -3.60 19.22 -4.14
N HIS A 79 -4.68 19.34 -4.92
CA HIS A 79 -4.66 19.03 -6.36
C HIS A 79 -3.72 19.96 -7.15
N HIS A 80 -3.62 21.24 -6.78
CA HIS A 80 -2.67 22.17 -7.38
C HIS A 80 -1.23 21.76 -7.09
N LEU A 81 -0.97 21.23 -5.89
CA LEU A 81 0.33 20.66 -5.55
C LEU A 81 0.64 19.47 -6.47
N LEU A 82 -0.28 18.51 -6.62
CA LEU A 82 -0.08 17.37 -7.53
C LEU A 82 0.22 17.83 -8.96
N LEU A 83 -0.59 18.74 -9.52
CA LEU A 83 -0.39 19.25 -10.88
C LEU A 83 0.98 19.93 -11.04
N LYS A 84 1.41 20.71 -10.05
CA LYS A 84 2.74 21.33 -10.06
C LYS A 84 3.85 20.29 -10.10
N ARG A 85 3.71 19.20 -9.32
CA ARG A 85 4.72 18.12 -9.27
C ARG A 85 4.75 17.30 -10.55
N VAL A 86 3.60 17.00 -11.14
CA VAL A 86 3.52 16.32 -12.45
C VAL A 86 4.19 17.15 -13.53
N ARG A 87 3.91 18.45 -13.61
CA ARG A 87 4.56 19.34 -14.60
C ARG A 87 6.07 19.37 -14.42
N ALA A 88 6.54 19.59 -13.19
CA ALA A 88 7.97 19.58 -12.89
C ALA A 88 8.64 18.26 -13.27
N ALA A 89 7.95 17.13 -13.09
CA ALA A 89 8.47 15.80 -13.41
C ALA A 89 8.60 15.52 -14.92
N LEU A 90 7.80 16.18 -15.76
CA LEU A 90 7.83 16.05 -17.21
C LEU A 90 8.89 16.96 -17.88
N GLU A 91 9.40 17.95 -17.15
CA GLU A 91 10.46 18.87 -17.61
C GLU A 91 11.87 18.35 -17.26
N MET A 92 11.99 17.18 -16.64
CA MET A 92 13.27 16.56 -16.22
C MET A 92 13.95 15.74 -17.31
#